data_AF-A0A354SPX0-F1
#
_entry.id   AF-A0A354SPX0-F1
#
_cell.length_a   1.000
_cell.length_b   1.000
_cell.length_c   1.000
_cell.angle_alpha   90.00
_cell.angle_beta   90.00
_cell.angle_gamma   90.00
#
_symmetry.space_group_name_H-M   'P 1'
#
loop_
_entity.id
_entity.type
_entity.pdbx_description
1 polymer ?
#
loop_
_entity_poly.entity_id
_entity_poly.type
_entity_poly.pdbx_seq_one_letter_code
_entity_poly.pdbx_strand_id
1 'polypeptide(L)'
;MRGGDDRYDRNASGKMFSLKDVNGNTIRYYIISDTAVHVVNKATSGDYYVWKNSGDDSKAYKGDIVIPETVTHPDTKKKYKVTGLWCLNDSNGTFDQCTQLRSVYLPKYIEKIFITSMFSYCYNLRYVVINSKFKGFHGGVEISE
;
A
#
# COMPACT_ATOMS: atom_id res chain seq x y z
N MET A 1 -12.34 24.81 -16.14
CA MET A 1 -10.94 24.37 -15.93
C MET A 1 -11.00 23.10 -15.11
N ARG A 2 -10.91 21.93 -15.77
CA ARG A 2 -10.93 20.64 -15.05
C ARG A 2 -9.53 20.45 -14.48
N GLY A 3 -9.45 20.46 -13.14
CA GLY A 3 -8.21 20.25 -12.40
C GLY A 3 -7.50 18.99 -12.89
N GLY A 4 -6.18 19.08 -12.99
CA GLY A 4 -5.31 18.00 -13.44
C GLY A 4 -5.68 16.71 -12.72
N ASP A 5 -6.11 15.75 -13.52
CA ASP A 5 -6.30 14.39 -13.10
C ASP A 5 -4.90 13.86 -12.79
N ASP A 6 -4.56 13.76 -11.51
CA ASP A 6 -3.35 13.14 -10.97
C ASP A 6 -3.36 11.63 -11.26
N ARG A 7 -3.58 11.24 -12.53
CA ARG A 7 -3.44 9.88 -13.05
C ARG A 7 -1.98 9.52 -12.91
N TYR A 8 -1.69 9.06 -11.71
CA TYR A 8 -0.41 8.65 -11.21
C TYR A 8 0.23 7.73 -12.24
N ASP A 9 1.49 8.02 -12.55
CA ASP A 9 2.21 7.54 -13.72
C ASP A 9 1.92 6.07 -14.03
N ARG A 10 1.13 5.84 -15.08
CA ARG A 10 0.80 4.50 -15.62
C ARG A 10 2.05 3.76 -16.14
N ASN A 11 3.22 4.40 -16.06
CA ASN A 11 4.53 3.84 -16.33
C ASN A 11 5.37 3.62 -15.06
N ALA A 12 4.81 3.07 -13.99
CA ALA A 12 5.61 2.43 -12.93
C ALA A 12 6.33 1.17 -13.49
N SER A 13 7.25 1.41 -14.43
CA SER A 13 8.27 0.54 -14.99
C SER A 13 9.39 0.24 -13.98
N GLY A 14 9.27 0.77 -12.76
CA GLY A 14 10.19 0.53 -11.66
C GLY A 14 10.17 -0.93 -11.22
N LYS A 15 11.35 -1.50 -11.01
CA LYS A 15 11.50 -2.82 -10.36
C LYS A 15 10.75 -2.83 -9.03
N MET A 16 9.87 -3.81 -8.83
CA MET A 16 9.22 -4.03 -7.55
C MET A 16 10.21 -4.69 -6.59
N PHE A 17 10.21 -4.24 -5.34
CA PHE A 17 11.00 -4.83 -4.27
C PHE A 17 10.10 -5.46 -3.22
N SER A 18 10.67 -6.35 -2.42
CA SER A 18 9.96 -6.95 -1.29
C SER A 18 10.87 -7.14 -0.09
N LEU A 19 10.29 -7.06 1.10
CA LEU A 19 10.94 -7.35 2.37
C LEU A 19 10.01 -8.15 3.28
N LYS A 20 10.54 -8.59 4.43
CA LYS A 20 9.75 -9.18 5.50
C LYS A 20 9.47 -8.17 6.60
N ASP A 21 8.21 -8.06 7.03
CA ASP A 21 7.89 -7.33 8.25
C ASP A 21 8.34 -8.11 9.50
N VAL A 22 8.11 -7.53 10.68
CA VAL A 22 8.45 -8.15 11.97
C VAL A 22 7.70 -9.46 12.25
N ASN A 23 6.58 -9.69 11.55
CA ASN A 23 5.76 -10.89 11.66
C ASN A 23 6.08 -11.92 10.54
N GLY A 24 7.08 -11.66 9.69
CA GLY A 24 7.46 -12.53 8.58
C GLY A 24 6.59 -12.40 7.32
N ASN A 25 5.66 -11.45 7.27
CA ASN A 25 4.84 -11.18 6.09
C ASN A 25 5.65 -10.48 5.02
N THR A 26 5.36 -10.78 3.75
CA THR A 26 6.02 -10.11 2.63
C THR A 26 5.36 -8.75 2.37
N ILE A 27 6.11 -7.67 2.55
CA ILE A 27 5.72 -6.31 2.12
C ILE A 27 6.32 -6.06 0.75
N ARG A 28 5.49 -5.57 -0.19
CA ARG A 28 5.92 -5.21 -1.55
C ARG A 28 5.89 -3.70 -1.71
N TYR A 29 6.88 -3.14 -2.40
CA TYR A 29 6.98 -1.70 -2.58
C TYR A 29 7.68 -1.29 -3.88
N TYR A 30 7.41 -0.06 -4.31
CA TYR A 30 8.15 0.64 -5.36
C TYR A 30 8.90 1.83 -4.78
N ILE A 31 10.07 2.11 -5.33
CA ILE A 31 10.79 3.36 -5.09
C ILE A 31 10.20 4.42 -6.01
N ILE A 32 9.81 5.55 -5.42
CA ILE A 32 9.06 6.60 -6.11
C ILE A 32 9.86 7.88 -6.27
N SER A 33 10.91 8.02 -5.47
CA SER A 33 11.87 9.11 -5.48
C SER A 33 13.20 8.62 -4.91
N ASP A 34 14.16 9.52 -4.78
CA ASP A 34 15.42 9.27 -4.10
C ASP A 34 15.28 8.97 -2.60
N THR A 35 14.12 9.22 -1.98
CA THR A 35 13.93 9.20 -0.52
C THR A 35 12.67 8.45 -0.07
N ALA A 36 11.77 8.12 -0.99
CA ALA A 36 10.45 7.59 -0.66
C ALA A 36 10.11 6.30 -1.41
N VAL A 37 9.32 5.46 -0.73
CA VAL A 37 8.71 4.25 -1.29
C VAL A 37 7.23 4.18 -0.97
N HIS A 38 6.50 3.48 -1.81
CA HIS A 38 5.09 3.21 -1.63
C HIS A 38 4.81 1.71 -1.59
N VAL A 39 4.00 1.28 -0.63
CA VAL A 39 3.62 -0.13 -0.46
C VAL A 39 2.45 -0.47 -1.38
N VAL A 40 2.49 -1.68 -1.93
CA VAL A 40 1.50 -2.18 -2.89
C VAL A 40 1.02 -3.60 -2.54
N ASN A 41 -0.17 -3.97 -3.01
CA ASN A 41 -0.73 -5.32 -2.78
C ASN A 41 -0.19 -6.35 -3.77
N LYS A 42 -0.16 -6.03 -5.07
CA LYS A 42 0.06 -7.03 -6.13
C LYS A 42 1.07 -6.54 -7.16
N ALA A 43 2.02 -7.41 -7.48
CA ALA A 43 2.84 -7.26 -8.68
C ALA A 43 1.90 -7.35 -9.89
N THR A 44 1.86 -6.29 -10.69
CA THR A 44 1.39 -6.37 -12.07
C THR A 44 2.34 -7.31 -12.81
N SER A 45 1.99 -8.60 -12.90
CA SER A 45 2.41 -9.35 -14.09
C SER A 45 1.80 -8.60 -15.26
N GLY A 46 2.64 -8.24 -16.24
CA GLY A 46 2.30 -7.39 -17.38
C GLY A 46 0.88 -7.59 -17.90
N ASP A 47 0.30 -6.48 -18.29
CA ASP A 47 -0.98 -6.35 -18.98
C ASP A 47 -2.21 -6.42 -18.07
N TYR A 48 -2.73 -5.23 -17.80
CA TYR A 48 -4.14 -4.93 -17.57
C TYR A 48 -4.80 -5.47 -16.29
N TYR A 49 -5.43 -4.55 -15.55
CA TYR A 49 -6.46 -4.73 -14.51
C TYR A 49 -7.03 -6.15 -14.38
N VAL A 50 -6.30 -7.06 -13.74
CA VAL A 50 -6.90 -8.34 -13.38
C VAL A 50 -7.59 -8.13 -12.04
N TRP A 51 -8.86 -7.73 -12.11
CA TRP A 51 -9.91 -8.13 -11.17
C TRP A 51 -10.02 -9.65 -11.26
N LYS A 52 -8.99 -10.32 -10.76
CA LYS A 52 -9.02 -11.75 -10.62
C LYS A 52 -9.70 -11.96 -9.28
N ASN A 53 -11.01 -12.10 -9.38
CA ASN A 53 -11.81 -13.05 -8.61
C ASN A 53 -11.25 -14.49 -8.76
N SER A 54 -9.92 -14.67 -8.85
CA SER A 54 -9.28 -15.95 -8.65
C SER A 54 -8.97 -15.95 -7.17
N GLY A 55 -9.58 -16.85 -6.40
CA GLY A 55 -9.27 -17.12 -5.00
C GLY A 55 -7.83 -17.60 -4.76
N ASP A 56 -6.86 -17.08 -5.50
CA ASP A 56 -5.44 -17.18 -5.24
C ASP A 56 -5.05 -16.12 -4.20
N ASP A 57 -5.47 -16.39 -2.96
CA ASP A 57 -5.05 -15.66 -1.77
C ASP A 57 -3.54 -15.85 -1.48
N SER A 58 -2.78 -16.62 -2.28
CA SER A 58 -1.37 -16.92 -1.96
C SER A 58 -0.50 -15.68 -1.83
N LYS A 59 -0.89 -14.58 -2.48
CA LYS A 59 -0.15 -13.31 -2.47
C LYS A 59 -0.84 -12.19 -1.71
N ALA A 60 -2.09 -12.37 -1.28
CA ALA A 60 -2.82 -11.40 -0.47
C ALA A 60 -2.14 -11.26 0.91
N TYR A 61 -2.31 -10.08 1.53
CA TYR A 61 -1.88 -9.89 2.91
C TYR A 61 -2.73 -10.74 3.86
N LYS A 62 -2.08 -11.37 4.86
CA LYS A 62 -2.72 -12.28 5.82
C LYS A 62 -2.22 -11.98 7.23
N GLY A 63 -3.06 -12.26 8.22
CA GLY A 63 -2.70 -12.09 9.62
C GLY A 63 -2.45 -10.62 9.98
N ASP A 64 -1.43 -10.38 10.79
CA ASP A 64 -1.12 -9.06 11.32
C ASP A 64 0.03 -8.45 10.53
N ILE A 65 -0.24 -7.38 9.78
CA ILE A 65 0.73 -6.73 8.90
C ILE A 65 1.32 -5.51 9.58
N VAL A 66 2.64 -5.45 9.67
CA VAL A 66 3.37 -4.29 10.20
C VAL A 66 4.17 -3.63 9.09
N ILE A 67 3.68 -2.50 8.59
CA ILE A 67 4.41 -1.76 7.56
C ILE A 67 5.51 -0.94 8.24
N PRO A 68 6.79 -1.14 7.88
CA PRO A 68 7.89 -0.44 8.54
C PRO A 68 7.92 1.05 8.15
N GLU A 69 8.51 1.89 9.00
CA GLU A 69 8.71 3.31 8.69
C GLU A 69 9.70 3.53 7.53
N THR A 70 10.65 2.62 7.39
CA THR A 70 11.70 2.68 6.38
C THR A 70 11.97 1.31 5.80
N VAL A 71 12.32 1.28 4.52
CA VAL A 71 12.82 0.08 3.84
C VAL A 71 14.27 0.28 3.43
N THR A 72 15.03 -0.81 3.34
CA THR A 72 16.42 -0.80 2.88
C THR A 72 16.50 -1.51 1.54
N HIS A 73 17.06 -0.84 0.53
CA HIS A 73 17.25 -1.44 -0.78
C HIS A 73 18.18 -2.66 -0.67
N PRO A 74 17.82 -3.82 -1.28
CA PRO A 74 18.58 -5.05 -1.12
C PRO A 74 20.03 -4.92 -1.60
N ASP A 75 20.22 -4.31 -2.77
CA ASP A 75 21.54 -4.15 -3.40
C ASP A 75 22.32 -2.94 -2.84
N THR A 76 21.78 -1.72 -2.97
CA THR A 76 22.50 -0.48 -2.63
C THR A 76 22.56 -0.17 -1.13
N LYS A 77 21.81 -0.88 -0.29
CA LYS A 77 21.62 -0.59 1.15
C LYS A 77 21.08 0.81 1.47
N LYS A 78 20.64 1.55 0.46
CA LYS A 78 20.03 2.87 0.65
C LYS A 78 18.68 2.72 1.38
N LYS A 79 18.43 3.61 2.34
CA LYS A 79 17.19 3.64 3.11
C LYS A 79 16.19 4.61 2.49
N TYR A 80 14.92 4.20 2.48
CA TYR A 80 13.79 5.00 1.98
C TYR A 80 12.69 5.03 3.02
N LYS A 81 11.96 6.14 3.11
CA LYS A 81 10.78 6.27 3.97
C LYS A 81 9.56 5.67 3.28
N VAL A 82 8.70 4.99 4.04
CA VAL A 82 7.39 4.56 3.55
C VAL A 82 6.41 5.71 3.68
N THR A 83 6.08 6.34 2.56
CA THR A 83 5.30 7.60 2.52
C THR A 83 3.86 7.42 2.06
N GLY A 84 3.50 6.24 1.55
CA GLY A 84 2.14 5.98 1.15
C GLY A 84 1.85 4.52 0.83
N LEU A 85 0.56 4.28 0.70
CA LEU A 85 -0.02 3.04 0.22
C LEU A 85 -0.66 3.31 -1.13
N TRP A 86 -0.33 2.51 -2.12
CA TRP A 86 -0.88 2.65 -3.46
C TRP A 86 -1.56 1.39 -3.93
N CYS A 87 -2.65 1.59 -4.65
CA CYS A 87 -3.09 0.63 -5.62
C CYS A 87 -2.58 1.05 -7.00
N LEU A 88 -2.19 0.06 -7.79
CA LEU A 88 -1.74 0.27 -9.17
C LEU A 88 -2.91 0.45 -10.15
N ASN A 89 -4.15 0.44 -9.65
CA ASN A 89 -5.38 0.54 -10.43
C ASN A 89 -6.44 1.42 -9.74
N ASP A 90 -7.30 2.05 -10.55
CA ASP A 90 -8.34 2.99 -10.11
C ASP A 90 -9.51 2.32 -9.35
N SER A 91 -9.53 0.98 -9.24
CA SER A 91 -10.69 0.23 -8.77
C SER A 91 -10.48 -0.54 -7.46
N ASN A 92 -9.24 -0.75 -7.02
CA ASN A 92 -8.95 -1.57 -5.85
C ASN A 92 -8.06 -0.82 -4.85
N GLY A 93 -8.10 -1.25 -3.59
CA GLY A 93 -7.25 -0.78 -2.51
C GLY A 93 -5.98 -1.59 -2.31
N THR A 94 -4.98 -1.03 -1.61
CA THR A 94 -3.76 -1.76 -1.20
C THR A 94 -4.04 -2.99 -0.32
N PHE A 95 -5.19 -3.06 0.34
CA PHE A 95 -5.61 -4.24 1.10
C PHE A 95 -6.94 -4.82 0.60
N ASP A 96 -7.42 -4.41 -0.57
CA ASP A 96 -8.68 -4.93 -1.11
C ASP A 96 -8.66 -6.46 -1.22
N GLN A 97 -9.77 -7.07 -0.80
CA GLN A 97 -10.00 -8.52 -0.76
C GLN A 97 -8.99 -9.33 0.08
N CYS A 98 -8.25 -8.70 1.00
CA CYS A 98 -7.39 -9.43 1.93
C CYS A 98 -8.25 -10.10 3.03
N THR A 99 -8.96 -11.17 2.67
CA THR A 99 -9.96 -11.83 3.53
C THR A 99 -9.36 -12.39 4.82
N GLN A 100 -8.07 -12.75 4.83
CA GLN A 100 -7.35 -13.31 5.97
C GLN A 100 -6.56 -12.26 6.78
N LEU A 101 -6.62 -10.99 6.38
CA LEU A 101 -6.00 -9.88 7.08
C LEU A 101 -6.71 -9.64 8.41
N ARG A 102 -5.96 -9.56 9.51
CA ARG A 102 -6.48 -9.36 10.87
C ARG A 102 -6.19 -7.98 11.41
N SER A 103 -4.98 -7.47 11.21
CA SER A 103 -4.62 -6.12 11.61
C SER A 103 -3.59 -5.50 10.67
N VAL A 104 -3.60 -4.17 10.58
CA VAL A 104 -2.61 -3.39 9.82
C VAL A 104 -2.05 -2.27 10.68
N TYR A 105 -0.73 -2.23 10.82
CA TYR A 105 -0.01 -1.16 11.48
C TYR A 105 0.65 -0.28 10.42
N LEU A 106 0.19 0.96 10.33
CA LEU A 106 0.65 1.95 9.36
C LEU A 106 1.79 2.81 9.94
N PRO A 107 2.87 3.05 9.19
CA PRO A 107 3.96 3.89 9.63
C PRO A 107 3.56 5.37 9.69
N LYS A 108 4.25 6.11 10.55
CA LYS A 108 3.96 7.53 10.82
C LYS A 108 4.14 8.47 9.63
N TYR A 109 4.87 8.05 8.59
CA TYR A 109 5.17 8.91 7.44
C TYR A 109 4.19 8.75 6.29
N ILE A 110 3.10 7.98 6.44
CA ILE A 110 2.06 7.90 5.42
C ILE A 110 1.34 9.25 5.36
N GLU A 111 1.66 10.02 4.33
CA GLU A 111 1.07 11.35 4.10
C GLU A 111 -0.23 11.25 3.31
N LYS A 112 -0.38 10.17 2.52
CA LYS A 112 -1.54 9.97 1.64
C LYS A 112 -1.93 8.50 1.63
N ILE A 113 -3.14 8.23 2.10
CA ILE A 113 -3.89 7.02 1.75
C ILE A 113 -4.75 7.40 0.56
N PHE A 114 -4.34 6.95 -0.61
CA PHE A 114 -5.14 7.06 -1.81
C PHE A 114 -6.19 5.94 -1.78
N ILE A 115 -7.43 6.25 -2.15
CA ILE A 115 -8.48 5.34 -2.65
C ILE A 115 -9.65 5.03 -1.69
N THR A 116 -10.84 5.25 -2.26
CA THR A 116 -12.12 4.63 -1.93
C THR A 116 -12.01 3.11 -2.17
N SER A 117 -11.99 2.29 -1.11
CA SER A 117 -11.83 0.81 -1.13
C SER A 117 -10.50 0.26 -0.62
N MET A 118 -9.68 1.03 0.12
CA MET A 118 -8.39 0.53 0.63
C MET A 118 -8.49 -0.82 1.36
N PHE A 119 -9.56 -1.04 2.12
CA PHE A 119 -9.85 -2.24 2.90
C PHE A 119 -11.15 -2.95 2.49
N SER A 120 -11.61 -2.76 1.26
CA SER A 120 -12.83 -3.43 0.78
C SER A 120 -12.67 -4.96 0.89
N TYR A 121 -13.76 -5.64 1.28
CA TYR A 121 -13.81 -7.10 1.42
C TYR A 121 -12.76 -7.74 2.37
N CYS A 122 -12.18 -6.96 3.29
CA CYS A 122 -11.32 -7.47 4.37
C CYS A 122 -12.14 -8.04 5.55
N TYR A 123 -12.84 -9.16 5.33
CA TYR A 123 -13.83 -9.67 6.30
C TYR A 123 -13.29 -9.98 7.70
N ASN A 124 -12.00 -10.31 7.84
CA ASN A 124 -11.37 -10.62 9.13
C ASN A 124 -10.61 -9.44 9.74
N LEU A 125 -10.58 -8.27 9.10
CA LEU A 125 -9.84 -7.11 9.58
C LEU A 125 -10.51 -6.54 10.82
N ARG A 126 -9.78 -6.53 11.94
CA ARG A 126 -10.27 -6.05 13.24
C ARG A 126 -9.77 -4.65 13.57
N TYR A 127 -8.53 -4.34 13.22
CA TYR A 127 -7.88 -3.10 13.61
C TYR A 127 -6.99 -2.54 12.51
N VAL A 128 -7.05 -1.23 12.31
CA VAL A 128 -6.06 -0.46 11.55
C VAL A 128 -5.46 0.56 12.51
N VAL A 129 -4.17 0.43 12.78
CA VAL A 129 -3.43 1.29 13.69
C VAL A 129 -2.67 2.32 12.87
N ILE A 130 -3.02 3.58 13.04
CA ILE A 130 -2.39 4.70 12.34
C ILE A 130 -1.41 5.39 13.30
N ASN A 131 -0.12 5.33 12.99
CA ASN A 131 0.88 5.99 13.81
C ASN A 131 0.98 7.48 13.44
N SER A 132 1.19 8.36 14.41
CA SER A 132 0.93 9.80 14.32
C SER A 132 1.90 10.55 13.38
N LYS A 133 1.52 10.78 12.12
CA LYS A 133 1.53 12.07 11.35
C LYS A 133 0.55 12.01 10.16
N PHE A 134 -0.47 11.17 10.27
CA PHE A 134 -1.41 10.91 9.20
C PHE A 134 -2.28 12.15 8.94
N LYS A 135 -2.22 12.68 7.71
CA LYS A 135 -2.87 13.95 7.33
C LYS A 135 -4.32 13.81 6.86
N GLY A 136 -4.88 12.61 6.87
CA GLY A 136 -6.30 12.36 6.57
C GLY A 136 -6.54 11.36 5.43
N PHE A 137 -7.78 10.87 5.37
CA PHE A 137 -8.28 10.07 4.25
C PHE A 137 -8.76 11.00 3.16
N HIS A 138 -8.33 10.79 1.91
CA HIS A 138 -8.91 11.53 0.79
C HIS A 138 -10.34 11.00 0.56
N GLY A 139 -11.34 11.79 0.97
CA GLY A 139 -12.74 11.36 1.07
C GLY A 139 -13.57 12.02 2.19
N GLY A 140 -13.04 13.03 2.89
CA GLY A 140 -13.85 13.87 3.78
C GLY A 140 -13.74 13.59 5.28
N VAL A 141 -12.57 13.17 5.77
CA VAL A 141 -12.31 13.16 7.22
C VAL A 141 -11.12 14.08 7.51
N GLU A 142 -11.44 15.33 7.82
CA GLU A 142 -10.53 16.23 8.54
C GLU A 142 -10.47 15.75 10.00
N ILE A 143 -9.27 15.44 10.48
CA ILE A 143 -9.03 15.22 11.90
C ILE A 143 -8.50 16.55 12.41
N SER A 144 -9.35 17.31 13.10
CA SER A 144 -8.93 18.53 13.80
C SER A 144 -8.10 18.16 15.02
N GLU A 145 -6.97 18.83 15.20
CA GLU A 145 -6.14 18.79 16.41
C GLU A 145 -6.87 19.35 17.64
#